data_AF-A0A920B151-F1
#
_entry.id   AF-A0A920B151-F1
#
_cell.length_a   1.000
_cell.length_b   1.000
_cell.length_c   1.000
_cell.angle_alpha   90.00
_cell.angle_beta   90.00
_cell.angle_gamma   90.00
#
_symmetry.space_group_name_H-M   'P 1'
#
loop_
_entity.id
_entity.type
_entity.pdbx_description
1 polymer ?
#
loop_
_entity_poly.entity_id
_entity_poly.type
_entity_poly.pdbx_seq_one_letter_code
_entity_poly.pdbx_strand_id
1 'polypeptide(L)' 'MADSAKFASVMENFRRVFHEPYYRDYIGDDIDARLSAAGFEGITAETHFMTRVWSARKPIAEAS' A
#
# COMPACT_ATOMS: atom_id res chain seq x y z
N MET A 1 -8.76 -7.64 6.61
CA MET A 1 -8.81 -8.66 5.55
C MET A 1 -7.48 -9.41 5.57
N ALA A 2 -7.52 -10.69 5.95
CA ALA A 2 -6.34 -11.53 6.14
C ALA A 2 -6.05 -12.38 4.90
N ASP A 3 -5.90 -11.74 3.74
CA ASP A 3 -5.46 -12.39 2.49
C ASP A 3 -3.96 -12.75 2.52
N SER A 4 -3.19 -12.14 3.42
CA SER A 4 -1.73 -12.28 3.52
C SER A 4 -1.24 -13.72 3.78
N ALA A 5 -1.94 -14.53 4.57
CA ALA A 5 -1.41 -15.83 4.99
C ALA A 5 -1.42 -16.89 3.88
N LYS A 6 -2.46 -16.91 3.02
CA LYS A 6 -2.60 -17.94 1.97
C LYS A 6 -1.67 -17.70 0.78
N PHE A 7 -1.33 -16.44 0.52
CA PHE A 7 -0.48 -16.08 -0.62
C PHE A 7 0.99 -15.93 -0.22
N ALA A 8 1.35 -15.98 1.06
CA ALA A 8 2.71 -15.79 1.57
C ALA A 8 3.79 -16.56 0.78
N SER A 9 3.56 -17.85 0.50
CA SER A 9 4.53 -18.68 -0.26
C SER A 9 4.65 -18.27 -1.73
N VAL A 10 3.56 -17.78 -2.34
CA VAL A 10 3.58 -17.25 -3.72
C VAL A 10 4.29 -15.89 -3.74
N MET A 11 4.05 -15.06 -2.72
CA MET A 11 4.66 -13.73 -2.58
C MET A 11 6.15 -13.79 -2.26
N GLU A 12 6.61 -14.77 -1.46
CA GLU A 12 8.05 -15.00 -1.20
C GLU A 12 8.80 -15.36 -2.49
N ASN A 13 8.17 -16.16 -3.35
CA ASN A 13 8.74 -16.56 -4.63
C ASN A 13 8.66 -15.46 -5.70
N PHE A 14 7.66 -14.58 -5.65
CA PHE A 14 7.51 -13.48 -6.62
C PHE A 14 8.72 -12.54 -6.64
N ARG A 15 9.20 -12.12 -5.45
CA ARG A 15 10.41 -11.29 -5.32
C ARG A 15 11.64 -11.91 -6.02
N ARG A 16 11.78 -13.23 -5.93
CA ARG A 16 12.89 -13.97 -6.54
C ARG A 16 12.76 -14.09 -8.05
N VAL A 17 11.54 -14.29 -8.56
CA VAL A 17 11.26 -14.51 -9.99
C VAL A 17 11.27 -13.20 -10.79
N PHE A 18 10.79 -12.10 -10.21
CA PHE A 18 10.65 -10.82 -10.92
C PHE A 18 11.75 -9.80 -10.61
N HIS A 19 12.77 -10.20 -9.83
CA HIS A 19 13.89 -9.35 -9.43
C HIS A 19 13.46 -7.98 -8.85
N GLU A 20 12.27 -7.91 -8.25
CA GLU A 20 11.76 -6.64 -7.75
C GLU A 20 12.42 -6.28 -6.42
N PRO A 21 13.27 -5.24 -6.36
CA PRO A 21 14.07 -4.96 -5.17
C PRO A 21 13.25 -4.33 -4.02
N TYR A 22 12.10 -3.73 -4.32
CA TYR A 22 11.31 -2.90 -3.40
C TYR A 22 10.05 -3.59 -2.84
N TYR A 23 9.77 -4.84 -3.26
CA TYR A 23 8.54 -5.54 -2.90
C TYR A 23 8.34 -5.75 -1.39
N ARG A 24 9.45 -5.86 -0.64
CA ARG A 24 9.41 -6.14 0.80
C ARG A 24 8.81 -4.98 1.59
N ASP A 25 8.97 -3.76 1.09
CA ASP A 25 8.49 -2.55 1.76
C ASP A 25 6.99 -2.32 1.47
N TYR A 26 6.48 -2.73 0.30
CA TYR A 26 5.07 -2.58 -0.07
C TYR A 26 4.08 -3.39 0.79
N ILE A 27 4.52 -4.51 1.36
CA ILE A 27 3.68 -5.36 2.22
C ILE A 27 3.86 -5.00 3.70
N GLY A 28 5.03 -4.48 4.06
CA GLY A 28 5.39 -4.18 5.46
C GLY A 28 5.03 -2.75 5.90
N ASP A 29 5.03 -1.79 4.98
CA ASP A 29 4.75 -0.40 5.33
C ASP A 29 3.24 -0.18 5.51
N ASP A 30 2.89 0.43 6.65
CA ASP A 30 1.56 0.96 6.88
C ASP A 30 1.38 2.27 6.09
N ILE A 31 1.08 2.10 4.80
CA ILE A 31 0.87 3.21 3.85
C ILE A 31 -0.30 4.11 4.31
N ASP A 32 -1.32 3.54 4.95
CA ASP A 32 -2.48 4.28 5.45
C ASP A 32 -2.03 5.24 6.58
N ALA A 33 -1.23 4.75 7.53
CA ALA A 33 -0.65 5.57 8.59
C ALA A 33 0.28 6.67 8.02
N ARG A 34 1.08 6.36 7.00
CA ARG A 34 1.96 7.35 6.36
C ARG A 34 1.18 8.47 5.66
N LEU A 35 0.12 8.12 4.92
CA LEU A 35 -0.75 9.10 4.27
C LEU A 35 -1.46 9.98 5.30
N SER A 36 -1.97 9.37 6.38
CA SER A 36 -2.60 10.12 7.48
C SER A 36 -1.63 11.08 8.17
N ALA A 37 -0.41 10.62 8.49
CA ALA A 37 0.63 11.46 9.09
C ALA A 37 1.06 12.63 8.20
N ALA A 38 0.97 12.47 6.87
CA ALA A 38 1.24 13.53 5.91
C ALA A 38 0.06 14.52 5.71
N GLY A 39 -1.04 14.33 6.44
CA GLY A 39 -2.23 15.19 6.40
C GLY A 39 -3.17 14.90 5.24
N PHE A 40 -3.15 13.68 4.69
CA PHE A 40 -4.16 13.25 3.73
C PHE A 40 -5.38 12.68 4.45
N GLU A 41 -6.53 12.85 3.81
CA GLU A 41 -7.84 12.40 4.27
C GLU A 41 -8.52 11.55 3.19
N GLY A 42 -9.59 10.85 3.59
CA GLY A 42 -10.38 10.04 2.67
C GLY A 42 -9.57 8.90 2.03
N ILE A 43 -8.64 8.31 2.79
CA ILE A 43 -7.75 7.26 2.31
C ILE A 43 -8.58 6.01 1.98
N THR A 44 -8.49 5.57 0.73
CA THR A 44 -9.05 4.30 0.25
C THR A 44 -7.95 3.48 -0.43
N ALA A 45 -8.14 2.17 -0.45
CA ALA A 45 -7.22 1.28 -1.15
C ALA A 45 -7.99 0.20 -1.92
N GLU A 46 -7.58 -0.03 -3.16
CA GLU A 46 -8.12 -1.05 -4.04
C GLU A 46 -7.00 -2.00 -4.46
N THR A 47 -7.27 -3.30 -4.45
CA THR A 47 -6.30 -4.32 -4.86
C THR A 47 -6.71 -4.92 -6.19
N HIS A 48 -5.84 -4.82 -7.18
CA HIS A 48 -5.99 -5.38 -8.52
C HIS A 48 -4.87 -6.39 -8.76
N PHE A 49 -5.18 -7.67 -8.57
CA PHE A 49 -4.22 -8.78 -8.70
C PHE A 49 -2.98 -8.59 -7.80
N MET A 50 -1.81 -8.27 -8.37
CA MET A 50 -0.55 -8.08 -7.63
C MET A 50 -0.26 -6.60 -7.31
N THR A 51 -1.15 -5.69 -7.69
CA THR A 51 -0.99 -4.25 -7.49
C THR A 51 -2.03 -3.75 -6.49
N ARG A 52 -1.59 -2.97 -5.51
CA ARG A 52 -2.49 -2.23 -4.63
C ARG A 52 -2.36 -0.73 -4.91
N VAL A 53 -3.50 -0.08 -5.07
CA VAL A 53 -3.60 1.35 -5.37
C VAL A 53 -4.21 2.04 -4.17
N TRP A 54 -3.57 3.10 -3.69
CA TRP A 54 -4.10 3.97 -2.66
C TRP A 54 -4.55 5.29 -3.28
N SER A 55 -5.71 5.78 -2.86
CA SER A 55 -6.23 7.10 -3.22
C SER A 55 -6.50 7.89 -1.95
N ALA A 56 -6.11 9.16 -1.94
CA ALA A 56 -6.35 10.06 -0.81
C ALA A 56 -6.34 11.51 -1.29
N ARG A 57 -6.97 12.41 -0.53
CA ARG A 57 -7.00 13.85 -0.82
C ARG A 57 -6.30 14.64 0.26
N LYS A 58 -5.56 15.67 -0.12
CA LYS A 58 -5.04 16.65 0.84
C LYS A 58 -6.04 17.83 0.89
N PRO A 59 -6.57 18.20 2.06
CA PRO A 59 -7.44 19.36 2.16
C PRO A 59 -6.68 20.61 1.74
N ILE A 60 -7.33 21.49 0.98
CA ILE A 60 -6.81 22.84 0.74
C ILE A 60 -7.01 23.57 2.07
N ALA A 61 -5.93 24.10 2.64
CA ALA A 61 -6.06 24.96 3.82
C ALA A 61 -6.99 26.12 3.45
N GLU A 62 -8.10 26.29 4.20
CA GLU A 62 -8.93 27.48 4.02
C GLU A 62 -8.05 28.70 4.28
N ALA A 63 -7.90 29.56 3.27
CA ALA A 63 -7.25 30.84 3.44
C ALA A 63 -8.10 31.66 4.41
N SER A 64 -7.59 31.84 5.63
CA SER A 64 -8.17 32.73 6.65
C SER A 64 -8.03 34.19 6.25
#